data_AF-A0A3D4Z5V7-F1
#
_entry.id   AF-A0A3D4Z5V7-F1
#
_cell.length_a   1.000
_cell.length_b   1.000
_cell.length_c   1.000
_cell.angle_alpha   90.00
_cell.angle_beta   90.00
_cell.angle_gamma   90.00
#
_symmetry.space_group_name_H-M   'P 1'
#
loop_
_entity.id
_entity.type
_entity.pdbx_description
1 polymer ?
#
loop_
_entity_poly.entity_id
_entity_poly.type
_entity_poly.pdbx_seq_one_letter_code
_entity_poly.pdbx_strand_id
1 'polypeptide(L)'
;IGGKSNTGEGGEDRERFVPLASGDSKNSKIKQVASGRFGVTSEYLVNAEELQIKIAQGAKPGEGGQLPGHKVYPWIAKVRFSTPGVALISPPPHHD
;
A
#
# COMPACT_ATOMS: atom_id res chain seq x y z
N ILE A 1 6.87 0.68 -20.73
CA ILE A 1 5.83 0.06 -21.60
C ILE A 1 4.46 0.77 -21.55
N GLY A 2 4.32 1.95 -20.95
CA GLY A 2 3.05 2.72 -20.96
C GLY A 2 1.93 2.24 -20.03
N GLY A 3 2.01 1.02 -19.47
CA GLY A 3 1.05 0.51 -18.49
C GLY A 3 1.10 1.22 -17.12
N LYS A 4 0.22 0.78 -16.21
CA LYS A 4 0.14 1.26 -14.82
C LYS A 4 0.38 0.12 -13.83
N SER A 5 1.24 0.35 -12.85
CA SER A 5 1.37 -0.52 -11.67
C SER A 5 0.50 -0.02 -10.52
N ASN A 6 0.18 -0.91 -9.59
CA ASN A 6 -0.59 -0.63 -8.38
C ASN A 6 0.25 -0.95 -7.13
N THR A 7 0.17 -0.12 -6.09
CA THR A 7 0.88 -0.30 -4.82
C THR A 7 0.46 -1.54 -4.04
N GLY A 8 -0.78 -2.00 -4.23
CA GLY A 8 -1.46 -2.87 -3.29
C GLY A 8 -1.75 -2.17 -1.96
N GLU A 9 -2.11 -2.96 -0.95
CA GLU A 9 -2.65 -2.50 0.36
C GLU A 9 -1.60 -1.99 1.36
N GLY A 10 -0.33 -1.99 0.98
CA GLY A 10 0.78 -1.91 1.93
C GLY A 10 1.41 -0.54 2.12
N GLY A 11 0.91 0.50 1.46
CA GLY A 11 1.59 1.79 1.32
C GLY A 11 2.69 1.76 0.26
N GLU A 12 3.42 2.87 0.12
CA GLU A 12 4.57 2.98 -0.78
C GLU A 12 5.65 3.86 -0.13
N ASP A 13 6.92 3.48 -0.26
CA ASP A 13 8.03 4.26 0.28
C ASP A 13 8.17 5.60 -0.46
N ARG A 14 8.34 6.69 0.29
CA ARG A 14 8.47 8.06 -0.22
C ARG A 14 9.66 8.23 -1.16
N GLU A 15 10.73 7.46 -0.95
CA GLU A 15 11.90 7.50 -1.85
C GLU A 15 11.54 7.12 -3.29
N ARG A 16 10.45 6.37 -3.50
CA ARG A 16 9.99 5.98 -4.84
C ARG A 16 9.32 7.11 -5.61
N PHE A 17 8.95 8.20 -4.94
CA PHE A 17 8.29 9.35 -5.57
C PHE A 17 9.27 10.19 -6.38
N VAL A 18 10.57 10.07 -6.10
CA VAL A 18 11.64 10.74 -6.85
C VAL A 18 12.08 9.85 -8.01
N PRO A 19 12.08 10.36 -9.26
CA PRO A 19 12.65 9.64 -10.39
C PRO A 19 14.12 9.30 -10.18
N LEU A 20 14.56 8.16 -10.72
CA LEU A 20 15.96 7.78 -10.74
C LEU A 20 16.76 8.69 -11.67
N ALA A 21 18.08 8.70 -11.52
CA ALA A 21 18.98 9.43 -12.41
C ALA A 21 18.86 9.02 -13.89
N SER A 22 18.39 7.79 -14.18
CA SER A 22 18.10 7.32 -15.54
C SER A 22 16.84 7.95 -16.15
N GLY A 23 16.03 8.67 -15.36
CA GLY A 23 14.69 9.12 -15.73
C GLY A 23 13.58 8.10 -15.44
N ASP A 24 13.92 6.87 -15.04
CA ASP A 24 12.93 5.87 -14.67
C ASP A 24 12.24 6.22 -13.35
N SER A 25 10.96 5.89 -13.23
CA SER A 25 10.20 6.06 -11.98
C SER A 25 9.88 4.71 -11.35
N LYS A 26 10.09 4.63 -10.02
CA LYS A 26 9.62 3.51 -9.21
C LYS A 26 8.22 3.77 -8.63
N ASN A 27 7.69 4.99 -8.76
CA ASN A 27 6.39 5.34 -8.21
C ASN A 27 5.28 4.53 -8.89
N SER A 28 4.41 3.93 -8.09
CA SER A 28 3.24 3.25 -8.62
C SER A 28 2.17 4.27 -9.01
N LYS A 29 1.70 4.17 -10.25
CA LYS A 29 0.72 5.10 -10.81
C LYS A 29 -0.64 4.98 -10.13
N ILE A 30 -1.04 3.76 -9.79
CA ILE A 30 -2.29 3.49 -9.04
C ILE A 30 -1.92 3.28 -7.58
N LYS A 31 -2.62 3.98 -6.69
CA LYS A 31 -2.48 3.84 -5.25
C LYS A 31 -3.77 3.33 -4.64
N GLN A 32 -3.65 2.30 -3.82
CA GLN A 32 -4.80 1.58 -3.28
C GLN A 32 -5.11 2.02 -1.85
N VAL A 33 -6.38 2.31 -1.62
CA VAL A 33 -6.95 2.60 -0.29
C VAL A 33 -7.79 1.39 0.11
N ALA A 34 -7.30 0.62 1.07
CA ALA A 34 -7.99 -0.54 1.64
C ALA A 34 -8.37 -0.30 3.11
N SER A 35 -9.17 -1.19 3.69
CA SER A 35 -9.71 -1.07 5.05
C SER A 35 -8.67 -0.75 6.13
N GLY A 36 -7.48 -1.34 6.08
CA GLY A 36 -6.41 -1.11 7.07
C GLY A 36 -5.71 0.26 6.96
N ARG A 37 -5.93 1.01 5.88
CA ARG A 37 -5.32 2.33 5.60
C ARG A 37 -3.80 2.40 5.79
N PHE A 38 -3.10 1.28 5.69
CA PHE A 38 -1.65 1.21 5.89
C PHE A 38 -0.92 2.11 4.88
N GLY A 39 -0.09 3.02 5.40
CA GLY A 39 0.71 3.93 4.59
C GLY A 39 -0.09 5.01 3.83
N VAL A 40 -1.41 5.10 4.06
CA VAL A 40 -2.25 6.12 3.42
C VAL A 40 -2.03 7.46 4.10
N THR A 41 -1.28 8.34 3.44
CA THR A 41 -0.98 9.70 3.87
C THR A 41 -1.37 10.70 2.78
N SER A 42 -1.44 11.99 3.09
CA SER A 42 -1.68 13.02 2.08
C SER A 42 -0.64 12.97 0.96
N GLU A 43 0.63 12.79 1.31
CA GLU A 43 1.72 12.69 0.34
C GLU A 43 1.61 11.42 -0.52
N TYR A 44 1.23 10.28 0.07
CA TYR A 44 0.93 9.08 -0.68
C TYR A 44 -0.17 9.37 -1.71
N LEU A 45 -1.30 9.97 -1.32
CA LEU A 45 -2.44 10.24 -2.20
C LEU A 45 -2.10 11.18 -3.36
N VAL A 46 -1.37 12.28 -3.11
CA VAL A 46 -1.02 13.26 -4.16
C VAL A 46 0.01 12.74 -5.17
N ASN A 47 0.73 11.66 -4.84
CA ASN A 47 1.69 11.03 -5.74
C ASN A 47 1.05 9.94 -6.62
N ALA A 48 -0.28 9.80 -6.63
CA ALA A 48 -0.99 8.87 -7.51
C ALA A 48 -1.48 9.55 -8.79
N GLU A 49 -1.49 8.81 -9.90
CA GLU A 49 -2.31 9.18 -11.07
C GLU A 49 -3.76 8.71 -10.90
N GLU A 50 -3.98 7.65 -10.11
CA GLU A 50 -5.29 7.04 -9.91
C GLU A 50 -5.39 6.43 -8.51
N LEU A 51 -6.56 6.56 -7.88
CA LEU A 51 -6.85 5.97 -6.57
C LEU A 51 -7.82 4.80 -6.73
N GLN A 52 -7.46 3.66 -6.15
CA GLN A 52 -8.32 2.48 -6.11
C GLN A 52 -8.86 2.27 -4.70
N ILE A 53 -10.18 2.37 -4.53
CA ILE A 53 -10.85 1.93 -3.29
C ILE A 53 -11.03 0.41 -3.35
N LYS A 54 -10.36 -0.33 -2.47
CA LYS A 54 -10.37 -1.79 -2.48
C LYS A 54 -11.42 -2.36 -1.54
N ILE A 55 -12.60 -2.61 -2.09
CA ILE A 55 -13.73 -3.20 -1.34
C ILE A 55 -13.48 -4.66 -0.97
N ALA A 56 -12.98 -5.46 -1.91
CA ALA A 56 -12.77 -6.90 -1.72
C ALA A 56 -11.68 -7.43 -2.66
N GLN A 57 -11.34 -8.72 -2.54
CA GLN A 57 -10.48 -9.43 -3.50
C GLN A 57 -10.99 -10.85 -3.74
N GLY A 58 -10.79 -11.37 -4.95
CA GLY A 58 -11.32 -12.69 -5.35
C GLY A 58 -10.84 -13.86 -4.50
N ALA A 59 -9.60 -13.80 -3.98
CA ALA A 59 -9.05 -14.86 -3.14
C ALA A 59 -9.75 -15.00 -1.77
N LYS A 60 -10.31 -13.90 -1.25
CA LYS A 60 -11.02 -13.87 0.04
C LYS A 60 -11.98 -12.68 0.10
N PRO A 61 -13.18 -12.80 -0.48
CA PRO A 61 -14.09 -11.66 -0.65
C PRO A 61 -14.64 -11.08 0.65
N GLY A 62 -14.76 -11.89 1.70
CA GLY A 62 -15.33 -11.49 2.99
C GLY A 62 -14.31 -11.12 4.08
N GLU A 63 -13.02 -11.00 3.73
CA GLU A 63 -11.94 -10.77 4.68
C GLU A 63 -10.98 -9.65 4.25
N GLY A 64 -10.30 -9.06 5.24
CA GLY A 64 -9.24 -8.08 5.01
C GLY A 64 -7.91 -8.71 4.57
N GLY A 65 -6.99 -7.85 4.14
CA GLY A 65 -5.59 -8.21 3.88
C GLY A 65 -4.93 -8.81 5.13
N GLN A 66 -3.97 -9.73 4.91
CA GLN A 66 -3.22 -10.35 6.00
C GLN A 66 -1.72 -10.34 5.64
N LEU A 67 -0.88 -9.91 6.58
CA LEU A 67 0.57 -10.01 6.49
C LEU A 67 1.10 -10.64 7.79
N PRO A 68 1.66 -11.88 7.73
CA PRO A 68 2.25 -12.53 8.90
C PRO A 68 3.36 -11.69 9.55
N GLY A 69 3.40 -11.68 10.88
CA GLY A 69 4.32 -10.81 11.65
C GLY A 69 5.80 -10.99 11.33
N HIS A 70 6.24 -12.23 11.08
CA HIS A 70 7.63 -12.52 10.68
C HIS A 70 8.02 -11.92 9.32
N LYS A 71 7.05 -11.47 8.52
CA LYS A 71 7.28 -10.73 7.28
C LYS A 71 7.23 -9.21 7.47
N VAL A 72 6.88 -8.72 8.67
CA VAL A 72 6.78 -7.30 8.99
C VAL A 72 8.15 -6.80 9.45
N TYR A 73 9.07 -6.73 8.50
CA TYR A 73 10.41 -6.16 8.72
C TYR A 73 10.35 -4.67 9.11
N PRO A 74 11.40 -4.11 9.74
CA PRO A 74 11.41 -2.72 10.17
C PRO A 74 11.03 -1.70 9.09
N TRP A 75 11.45 -1.90 7.84
CA TRP A 75 11.08 -1.01 6.73
C TRP A 75 9.62 -1.16 6.28
N ILE A 76 9.04 -2.36 6.37
CA ILE A 76 7.60 -2.57 6.11
C ILE A 76 6.79 -1.89 7.21
N ALA A 77 7.19 -2.09 8.47
CA ALA A 77 6.57 -1.46 9.63
C ALA A 77 6.60 0.06 9.52
N LYS A 78 7.73 0.64 9.10
CA LYS A 78 7.90 2.07 8.82
C LYS A 78 6.89 2.57 7.78
N VAL A 79 6.81 1.91 6.61
CA VAL A 79 5.87 2.32 5.54
C VAL A 79 4.42 2.22 5.98
N ARG A 80 4.09 1.23 6.82
CA ARG A 80 2.73 0.96 7.28
C ARG A 80 2.32 1.69 8.56
N PHE A 81 3.25 2.43 9.19
CA PHE A 81 3.06 2.99 10.54
C PHE A 81 2.65 1.93 11.57
N SER A 82 3.27 0.76 11.50
CA SER A 82 2.97 -0.38 12.37
C SER A 82 4.19 -0.81 13.20
N THR A 83 4.03 -1.83 14.03
CA THR A 83 5.11 -2.38 14.86
C THR A 83 5.85 -3.50 14.10
N PRO A 84 7.20 -3.50 14.05
CA PRO A 84 7.97 -4.61 13.48
C PRO A 84 7.66 -5.94 14.16
N GLY A 85 7.59 -7.03 13.40
CA GLY A 85 7.34 -8.38 13.91
C GLY A 85 5.88 -8.69 14.29
N VAL A 86 4.99 -7.68 14.34
CA VAL A 86 3.58 -7.86 14.69
C VAL A 86 2.75 -8.17 13.44
N ALA A 87 1.89 -9.19 13.50
CA ALA A 87 1.02 -9.54 12.39
C ALA A 87 0.03 -8.42 12.06
N LEU A 88 -0.20 -8.17 10.78
CA LEU A 88 -1.13 -7.15 10.31
C LEU A 88 -2.33 -7.83 9.65
N ILE A 89 -3.48 -7.74 10.30
CA ILE A 89 -4.76 -8.24 9.80
C ILE A 89 -5.65 -7.01 9.64
N SER A 90 -5.99 -6.66 8.40
CA SER A 90 -6.91 -5.55 8.13
C SER A 90 -8.33 -5.95 8.49
N PRO A 91 -9.18 -5.01 8.93
CA PRO A 91 -10.61 -5.27 9.08
C PRO A 91 -11.23 -5.73 7.75
N PRO A 92 -12.29 -6.56 7.75
CA PRO A 92 -13.00 -6.89 6.52
C PRO A 92 -13.63 -5.66 5.84
N PRO A 93 -14.36 -4.77 6.55
CA PRO A 93 -14.96 -3.60 5.93
C PRO A 93 -14.05 -2.37 6.00
N HIS A 94 -14.31 -1.45 5.08
CA HIS A 94 -14.00 -0.03 5.27
C HIS A 94 -14.87 0.51 6.42
N HIS A 95 -14.29 1.28 7.35
CA HIS A 95 -15.00 1.78 8.54
C HIS A 95 -15.55 3.20 8.38
N ASP A 96 -15.28 3.83 7.25
CA ASP A 96 -15.77 5.16 6.85
C ASP A 96 -17.20 5.12 6.28
#